data_AF-A0AAV6W7W7-F1
#
_entry.id   AF-A0AAV6W7W7-F1
#
_cell.length_a   1.000
_cell.length_b   1.000
_cell.length_c   1.000
_cell.angle_alpha   90.00
_cell.angle_beta   90.00
_cell.angle_gamma   90.00
#
_symmetry.space_group_name_H-M   'P 1'
#
loop_
_entity.id
_entity.type
_entity.pdbx_description
1 polymer ?
#
loop_
_entity_poly.entity_id
_entity_poly.type
_entity_poly.pdbx_seq_one_letter_code
_entity_poly.pdbx_strand_id
1 'polypeptide(L)'
;MALKTLLIFVFVAIIATSIAEAQSLLGIVQVNGTLYCSPNGSPSANGNTSPVFPNAIVQVTCPTDVVIDSPASNTTTNTNGVYRITLFPQNNATANSLVSNCRLFVLTPLSNCNPALPSAGLVSNLRFVRTVQISFLRSTYMVAAGFTLQA
;
A
#
# COMPACT_ATOMS: atom_id res chain seq x y z
N MET A 1 -55.70 -13.86 20.64
CA MET A 1 -54.35 -14.05 21.24
C MET A 1 -53.30 -14.50 20.20
N ALA A 2 -53.62 -15.42 19.28
CA ALA A 2 -52.68 -16.00 18.32
C ALA A 2 -52.09 -15.04 17.25
N LEU A 3 -52.86 -14.06 16.78
CA LEU A 3 -52.40 -13.08 15.78
C LEU A 3 -51.32 -12.12 16.36
N LYS A 4 -51.43 -11.82 17.66
CA LYS A 4 -50.52 -10.93 18.38
C LYS A 4 -49.16 -11.59 18.62
N THR A 5 -49.17 -12.90 18.94
CA THR A 5 -47.94 -13.71 19.03
C THR A 5 -47.27 -13.89 17.67
N LEU A 6 -48.04 -14.06 16.59
CA LEU A 6 -47.48 -14.20 15.24
C LEU A 6 -46.77 -12.92 14.76
N LEU A 7 -47.34 -11.75 15.07
CA LEU A 7 -46.72 -10.44 14.75
C LEU A 7 -45.40 -10.21 15.51
N ILE A 8 -45.29 -10.68 16.76
CA ILE A 8 -44.07 -10.55 17.56
C ILE A 8 -42.93 -11.41 16.96
N PHE A 9 -43.24 -12.64 16.52
CA PHE A 9 -42.25 -13.49 15.86
C PHE A 9 -41.75 -12.92 14.52
N VAL A 10 -42.63 -12.27 13.76
CA VAL A 10 -42.26 -11.61 12.49
C VAL A 10 -41.31 -10.43 12.75
N PHE A 11 -41.53 -9.61 13.78
CA PHE A 11 -40.64 -8.49 14.10
C PHE A 11 -39.23 -8.93 14.55
N VAL A 12 -39.11 -10.06 15.25
CA VAL A 12 -37.79 -10.61 15.64
C VAL A 12 -37.04 -11.19 14.44
N ALA A 13 -37.76 -11.77 13.46
CA ALA A 13 -37.14 -12.31 12.25
C ALA A 13 -36.56 -11.23 11.32
N ILE A 14 -37.11 -10.02 11.32
CA ILE A 14 -36.68 -8.93 10.42
C ILE A 14 -35.38 -8.24 10.90
N ILE A 15 -35.06 -8.30 12.20
CA ILE A 15 -33.81 -7.72 12.75
C ILE A 15 -32.57 -8.59 12.44
N ALA A 16 -32.76 -9.82 11.94
CA ALA A 16 -31.67 -10.73 11.61
C ALA A 16 -31.06 -10.51 10.21
N THR A 17 -31.53 -9.52 9.43
CA THR A 17 -30.81 -9.12 8.21
C THR A 17 -29.59 -8.30 8.64
N SER A 18 -28.56 -9.01 9.07
CA SER A 18 -27.22 -8.44 9.24
C SER A 18 -26.85 -7.72 7.97
N ILE A 19 -26.64 -6.41 8.07
CA ILE A 19 -25.93 -5.61 7.10
C ILE A 19 -24.53 -6.23 7.08
N ALA A 20 -24.29 -7.13 6.13
CA ALA A 20 -22.96 -7.61 5.85
C ALA A 20 -22.22 -6.45 5.17
N GLU A 21 -21.84 -5.46 5.98
CA GLU A 21 -20.74 -4.59 5.60
C GLU A 21 -19.59 -5.55 5.34
N ALA A 22 -19.18 -5.66 4.08
CA ALA A 22 -17.95 -6.36 3.75
C ALA A 22 -16.84 -5.58 4.45
N GLN A 23 -16.48 -6.02 5.66
CA GLN A 23 -15.45 -5.41 6.47
C GLN A 23 -14.13 -5.69 5.76
N SER A 24 -13.74 -4.82 4.84
CA SER A 24 -12.38 -4.85 4.28
C SER A 24 -11.43 -4.70 5.46
N LEU A 25 -10.79 -5.80 5.84
CA LEU A 25 -10.03 -5.93 7.08
C LEU A 25 -8.92 -4.86 7.17
N LEU A 26 -8.41 -4.45 6.00
CA LEU A 26 -7.32 -3.52 5.80
C LEU A 26 -7.73 -2.06 5.63
N GLY A 27 -8.96 -1.81 5.17
CA GLY A 27 -9.39 -0.50 4.67
C GLY A 27 -8.46 0.03 3.57
N ILE A 28 -8.16 1.33 3.58
CA ILE A 28 -7.29 1.97 2.58
C ILE A 28 -5.83 1.63 2.89
N VAL A 29 -5.07 1.17 1.90
CA VAL A 29 -3.63 0.91 2.07
C VAL A 29 -2.82 2.10 1.58
N GLN A 30 -1.97 2.65 2.43
CA GLN A 30 -1.05 3.73 2.06
C GLN A 30 0.39 3.20 2.09
N VAL A 31 1.03 3.22 0.93
CA VAL A 31 2.45 2.91 0.78
C VAL A 31 3.21 4.23 0.79
N ASN A 32 4.03 4.46 1.82
CA ASN A 32 4.81 5.68 1.96
C ASN A 32 6.27 5.39 2.29
N GLY A 33 7.13 6.33 1.93
CA GLY A 33 8.55 6.24 2.24
C GLY A 33 9.33 7.38 1.62
N THR A 34 10.63 7.36 1.86
CA THR A 34 11.59 8.30 1.26
C THR A 34 12.57 7.49 0.42
N LEU A 35 12.78 7.92 -0.81
CA LEU A 35 13.75 7.34 -1.72
C LEU A 35 15.05 8.15 -1.67
N TYR A 36 16.16 7.43 -1.56
CA TYR A 36 17.49 8.03 -1.51
C TYR A 36 18.26 7.73 -2.79
N CYS A 37 19.09 8.68 -3.21
CA CYS A 37 20.00 8.53 -4.33
C CYS A 37 21.22 7.71 -3.90
N SER A 38 21.01 6.40 -3.79
CA SER A 38 22.01 5.42 -3.39
C SER A 38 21.81 4.12 -4.17
N PRO A 39 22.82 3.23 -4.24
CA PRO A 39 22.70 1.97 -4.98
C PRO A 39 21.53 1.08 -4.52
N ASN A 40 21.09 1.24 -3.26
CA ASN A 40 20.04 0.47 -2.61
C ASN A 40 18.81 1.34 -2.25
N GLY A 41 18.66 2.54 -2.83
CA GLY A 41 17.51 3.42 -2.63
C GLY A 41 17.24 3.85 -1.18
N SER A 42 18.18 3.57 -0.27
CA SER A 42 18.04 3.64 1.19
C SER A 42 19.04 4.64 1.79
N PRO A 43 18.78 5.18 2.99
CA PRO A 43 19.71 6.10 3.64
C PRO A 43 21.04 5.38 3.94
N SER A 44 22.15 6.11 3.88
CA SER A 44 23.48 5.60 4.21
C SER A 44 23.52 5.17 5.68
N ALA A 45 24.04 3.97 5.92
CA ALA A 45 24.19 3.41 7.26
C ALA A 45 25.20 4.19 8.12
N ASN A 46 26.03 5.05 7.52
CA ASN A 46 27.19 5.66 8.17
C ASN A 46 26.94 7.06 8.73
N GLY A 47 25.69 7.46 8.94
CA GLY A 47 25.36 8.78 9.51
C GLY A 47 25.59 9.97 8.56
N ASN A 48 26.12 9.74 7.36
CA ASN A 48 26.13 10.74 6.30
C ASN A 48 24.70 10.96 5.78
N THR A 49 24.33 12.22 5.55
CA THR A 49 23.08 12.60 4.88
C THR A 49 23.10 12.09 3.44
N SER A 50 22.55 10.90 3.21
CA SER A 50 22.35 10.41 1.85
C SER A 50 21.50 11.42 1.06
N PRO A 51 21.92 11.81 -0.14
CA PRO A 51 21.09 12.65 -0.99
C PRO A 51 19.77 11.94 -1.26
N VAL A 52 18.67 12.69 -1.25
CA VAL A 52 17.34 12.17 -1.62
C VAL A 52 17.24 12.01 -3.13
N PHE A 53 16.31 11.19 -3.61
CA PHE A 53 16.03 11.04 -5.04
C PHE A 53 14.70 11.74 -5.39
N PRO A 54 14.74 13.04 -5.77
CA PRO A 54 13.54 13.78 -6.15
C PRO A 54 13.10 13.45 -7.57
N ASN A 55 11.82 13.68 -7.86
CA ASN A 55 11.21 13.51 -9.18
C ASN A 55 11.35 12.10 -9.80
N ALA A 56 11.51 11.08 -8.95
CA ALA A 56 11.56 9.69 -9.37
C ALA A 56 10.15 9.13 -9.50
N ILE A 57 9.88 8.41 -10.58
CA ILE A 57 8.64 7.69 -10.83
C ILE A 57 8.67 6.39 -10.03
N VAL A 58 7.74 6.27 -9.10
CA VAL A 58 7.56 5.10 -8.24
C VAL A 58 6.21 4.48 -8.57
N GLN A 59 6.18 3.18 -8.82
CA GLN A 59 4.98 2.42 -9.16
C GLN A 59 4.84 1.22 -8.24
N VAL A 60 3.69 1.07 -7.58
CA VAL A 60 3.35 -0.19 -6.93
C VAL A 60 2.52 -1.01 -7.89
N THR A 61 2.96 -2.24 -8.15
CA THR A 61 2.24 -3.21 -8.96
C THR A 61 1.74 -4.34 -8.07
N CYS A 62 0.45 -4.63 -8.17
CA CYS A 62 -0.25 -5.70 -7.45
C CYS A 62 -1.11 -6.49 -8.44
N PRO A 63 -1.37 -7.77 -8.18
CA PRO A 63 -2.39 -8.52 -8.92
C PRO A 63 -3.80 -7.94 -8.73
N THR A 64 -4.66 -8.13 -9.73
CA THR A 64 -6.05 -7.62 -9.74
C THR A 64 -6.96 -8.29 -8.70
N ASP A 65 -6.57 -9.46 -8.20
CA ASP A 65 -7.25 -10.13 -7.08
C ASP A 65 -6.92 -9.50 -5.71
N VAL A 66 -5.88 -8.66 -5.64
CA VAL A 66 -5.40 -8.03 -4.40
C VAL A 66 -5.86 -6.57 -4.29
N VAL A 67 -5.92 -5.81 -5.39
CA VAL A 67 -6.28 -4.38 -5.42
C VAL A 67 -7.38 -4.11 -6.46
N ILE A 68 -8.32 -3.22 -6.13
CA ILE A 68 -9.53 -2.94 -6.91
C ILE A 68 -9.27 -2.01 -8.10
N ASP A 69 -8.56 -0.89 -7.88
CA ASP A 69 -8.57 0.23 -8.83
C ASP A 69 -7.58 0.12 -10.00
N SER A 70 -6.43 -0.53 -9.80
CA SER A 70 -5.46 -0.75 -10.87
C SER A 70 -4.42 -1.76 -10.43
N PRO A 71 -3.97 -2.67 -11.31
CA PRO A 71 -2.81 -3.51 -11.04
C PRO A 71 -1.53 -2.70 -10.88
N ALA A 72 -1.50 -1.42 -11.29
CA ALA A 72 -0.36 -0.54 -11.17
C ALA A 72 -0.78 0.89 -10.78
N SER A 73 -0.24 1.40 -9.67
CA SER A 73 -0.43 2.80 -9.24
C SER A 73 0.91 3.51 -9.17
N ASN A 74 1.03 4.60 -9.91
CA ASN A 74 2.26 5.40 -9.99
C ASN A 74 2.14 6.72 -9.22
N THR A 75 3.29 7.21 -8.77
CA THR A 75 3.46 8.52 -8.15
C THR A 75 4.87 9.03 -8.42
N THR A 76 5.09 10.31 -8.20
CA THR A 76 6.41 10.92 -8.35
C THR A 76 6.91 11.35 -6.98
N THR A 77 8.17 11.07 -6.65
CA THR A 77 8.76 11.56 -5.40
C THR A 77 8.85 13.10 -5.43
N ASN A 78 8.55 13.73 -4.29
CA ASN A 78 8.66 15.17 -4.17
C ASN A 78 10.12 15.64 -4.04
N THR A 79 10.34 16.94 -3.81
CA THR A 79 11.68 17.53 -3.62
C THR A 79 12.47 16.92 -2.45
N ASN A 80 11.79 16.31 -1.48
CA ASN A 80 12.41 15.63 -0.35
C ASN A 80 12.55 14.11 -0.58
N GLY A 81 12.32 13.62 -1.81
CA GLY A 81 12.36 12.19 -2.13
C GLY A 81 11.19 11.38 -1.56
N VAL A 82 10.16 12.02 -1.00
CA VAL A 82 9.03 11.33 -0.37
C VAL A 82 8.03 10.92 -1.43
N TYR A 83 7.60 9.65 -1.37
CA TYR A 83 6.49 9.12 -2.17
C TYR A 83 5.32 8.69 -1.27
N ARG A 84 4.11 8.80 -1.81
CA ARG A 84 2.88 8.30 -1.19
C ARG A 84 1.98 7.74 -2.27
N ILE A 85 1.66 6.46 -2.15
CA ILE A 85 0.77 5.73 -3.05
C ILE A 85 -0.39 5.22 -2.21
N THR A 86 -1.61 5.40 -2.71
CA THR A 86 -2.83 4.90 -2.07
C THR A 86 -3.36 3.75 -2.90
N LEU A 87 -3.64 2.62 -2.25
CA LEU A 87 -4.17 1.41 -2.84
C LEU A 87 -5.48 1.06 -2.14
N PHE A 88 -6.43 0.53 -2.90
CA PHE A 88 -7.72 0.08 -2.38
C PHE A 88 -7.75 -1.46 -2.49
N PRO A 89 -7.48 -2.18 -1.40
CA PRO A 89 -7.43 -3.63 -1.41
C PRO A 89 -8.83 -4.23 -1.62
N GLN A 90 -8.87 -5.40 -2.26
CA GLN A 90 -10.10 -6.21 -2.34
C GLN A 90 -10.55 -6.66 -0.93
N ASN A 91 -11.84 -6.99 -0.79
CA ASN A 91 -12.44 -7.37 0.50
C ASN A 91 -11.76 -8.58 1.16
N ASN A 92 -11.22 -9.51 0.36
CA ASN A 92 -10.54 -10.71 0.85
C ASN A 92 -9.01 -10.53 1.00
N ALA A 93 -8.47 -9.39 0.60
CA ALA A 93 -7.04 -9.13 0.71
C ALA A 93 -6.65 -8.96 2.18
N THR A 94 -5.54 -9.59 2.55
CA THR A 94 -4.90 -9.46 3.86
C THR A 94 -3.56 -8.74 3.74
N ALA A 95 -3.05 -8.20 4.84
CA ALA A 95 -1.75 -7.51 4.82
C ALA A 95 -0.64 -8.43 4.28
N ASN A 96 -0.72 -9.72 4.59
CA ASN A 96 0.22 -10.71 4.10
C ASN A 96 0.11 -10.91 2.59
N SER A 97 -1.11 -10.93 2.04
CA SER A 97 -1.32 -11.03 0.58
C SER A 97 -0.74 -9.84 -0.19
N LEU A 98 -0.82 -8.61 0.36
CA LEU A 98 -0.17 -7.44 -0.24
C LEU A 98 1.36 -7.54 -0.16
N VAL A 99 1.90 -7.96 0.98
CA VAL A 99 3.35 -8.14 1.16
C VAL A 99 3.90 -9.21 0.21
N SER A 100 3.19 -10.31 0.01
CA SER A 100 3.64 -11.40 -0.87
C SER A 100 3.51 -11.06 -2.35
N ASN A 101 2.39 -10.44 -2.74
CA ASN A 101 2.02 -10.31 -4.15
C ASN A 101 2.31 -8.94 -4.76
N CYS A 102 2.43 -7.88 -3.95
CA CYS A 102 2.73 -6.56 -4.47
C CYS A 102 4.24 -6.28 -4.48
N ARG A 103 4.67 -5.49 -5.45
CA ARG A 103 6.05 -5.01 -5.59
C ARG A 103 6.05 -3.52 -5.88
N LEU A 104 7.01 -2.82 -5.30
CA LEU A 104 7.25 -1.41 -5.56
C LEU A 104 8.43 -1.30 -6.51
N PHE A 105 8.22 -0.61 -7.63
CA PHE A 105 9.19 -0.35 -8.67
C PHE A 105 9.53 1.13 -8.70
N VAL A 106 10.80 1.45 -8.89
CA VAL A 106 11.29 2.79 -9.19
C VAL A 106 11.70 2.75 -10.65
N LEU A 107 10.88 3.34 -11.51
CA LEU A 107 11.08 3.30 -12.97
C LEU A 107 12.13 4.29 -13.43
N THR A 108 12.37 5.36 -12.67
CA THR A 108 13.43 6.33 -12.98
C THR A 108 14.79 5.71 -12.69
N PRO A 109 15.71 5.69 -13.68
CA PRO A 109 17.06 5.16 -13.48
C PRO A 109 17.84 5.92 -12.41
N LEU A 110 18.61 5.22 -11.59
CA LEU A 110 19.46 5.84 -10.56
C LEU A 110 20.51 6.81 -11.15
N SER A 111 20.94 6.58 -12.38
CA SER A 111 21.84 7.50 -13.10
C SER A 111 21.28 8.92 -13.23
N ASN A 112 19.96 9.11 -13.11
CA ASN A 112 19.33 10.43 -13.16
C ASN A 112 19.58 11.27 -11.90
N CYS A 113 19.87 10.63 -10.76
CA CYS A 113 20.19 11.33 -9.52
C CYS A 113 21.70 11.40 -9.28
N ASN A 114 22.45 10.37 -9.68
CA ASN A 114 23.90 10.34 -9.62
C ASN A 114 24.45 9.55 -10.82
N PRO A 115 25.20 10.15 -11.74
CA PRO A 115 25.69 9.49 -12.94
C PRO A 115 26.67 8.34 -12.66
N ALA A 116 27.21 8.22 -11.45
CA ALA A 116 28.03 7.09 -11.03
C ALA A 116 27.22 5.83 -10.67
N LEU A 117 25.89 5.93 -10.58
CA LEU A 117 24.99 4.80 -10.29
C LEU A 117 24.51 4.11 -11.57
N PRO A 118 24.06 2.84 -11.48
CA PRO A 118 23.53 2.11 -12.63
C PRO A 118 22.37 2.84 -13.31
N SER A 119 22.32 2.75 -14.64
CA SER A 119 21.16 3.19 -15.44
C SER A 119 20.01 2.17 -15.39
N ALA A 120 19.70 1.69 -14.19
CA ALA A 120 18.64 0.72 -13.93
C ALA A 120 17.68 1.26 -12.86
N GLY A 121 16.45 0.75 -12.89
CA GLY A 121 15.44 1.01 -11.87
C GLY A 121 15.72 0.21 -10.58
N LEU A 122 14.85 0.41 -9.59
CA LEU A 122 14.87 -0.37 -8.35
C LEU A 122 13.57 -1.14 -8.16
N VAL A 123 13.65 -2.29 -7.50
CA VAL A 123 12.48 -3.06 -7.08
C VAL A 123 12.57 -3.36 -5.59
N SER A 124 11.44 -3.28 -4.88
CA SER A 124 11.33 -3.57 -3.45
C SER A 124 10.08 -4.39 -3.16
N ASN A 125 10.20 -5.28 -2.18
CA ASN A 125 9.05 -5.86 -1.50
C ASN A 125 8.37 -4.82 -0.61
N LEU A 126 7.09 -5.00 -0.34
CA LEU A 126 6.38 -4.21 0.67
C LEU A 126 6.52 -4.85 2.04
N ARG A 127 6.47 -4.03 3.09
CA ARG A 127 6.43 -4.45 4.48
C ARG A 127 5.25 -3.78 5.17
N PHE A 128 4.47 -4.57 5.89
CA PHE A 128 3.45 -4.05 6.78
C PHE A 128 4.08 -3.29 7.96
N VAL A 129 3.52 -2.13 8.29
CA VAL A 129 3.95 -1.35 9.46
C VAL A 129 2.88 -1.37 10.54
N ARG A 130 1.70 -0.87 10.21
CA ARG A 130 0.58 -0.77 11.16
C ARG A 130 -0.74 -0.55 10.43
N THR A 131 -1.84 -0.89 11.10
CA THR A 131 -3.18 -0.45 10.73
C THR A 131 -3.68 0.50 11.81
N VAL A 132 -4.29 1.60 11.39
CA VAL A 132 -4.97 2.55 12.27
C VAL A 132 -6.45 2.60 11.89
N GLN A 133 -7.30 2.77 12.87
CA GLN A 133 -8.72 3.04 12.66
C GLN A 133 -8.99 4.51 12.99
N ILE A 134 -9.46 5.26 11.99
CA ILE A 134 -9.84 6.66 12.10
C ILE A 134 -11.36 6.71 11.93
N SER A 135 -12.07 6.73 13.06
CA SER A 135 -13.54 6.60 13.10
C SER A 135 -14.01 5.27 12.45
N PHE A 136 -14.70 5.33 11.31
CA PHE A 136 -15.13 4.16 10.54
C PHE A 136 -14.14 3.73 9.45
N LEU A 137 -13.15 4.56 9.11
CA LEU A 137 -12.15 4.24 8.09
C LEU A 137 -10.97 3.51 8.73
N ARG A 138 -10.57 2.39 8.13
CA ARG A 138 -9.29 1.74 8.44
C ARG A 138 -8.24 2.18 7.42
N SER A 139 -7.04 2.49 7.90
CA SER A 139 -5.90 2.83 7.07
C SER A 139 -4.72 1.94 7.44
N THR A 140 -4.23 1.17 6.48
CA THR A 140 -3.07 0.31 6.63
C THR A 140 -1.85 0.98 6.02
N TYR A 141 -0.77 1.13 6.79
CA TYR A 141 0.48 1.71 6.33
C TYR A 141 1.48 0.63 5.97
N MET A 142 2.09 0.78 4.81
CA MET A 142 3.15 -0.09 4.29
C MET A 142 4.34 0.71 3.80
N VAL A 143 5.52 0.10 3.85
CA VAL A 143 6.78 0.72 3.43
C VAL A 143 7.57 -0.25 2.56
N ALA A 144 8.58 0.25 1.84
CA ALA A 144 9.58 -0.60 1.19
C ALA A 144 10.37 -1.43 2.22
N ALA A 145 10.53 -2.72 1.99
CA ALA A 145 11.32 -3.62 2.84
C ALA A 145 12.83 -3.57 2.52
N GLY A 146 13.19 -3.02 1.35
CA GLY A 146 14.56 -2.90 0.86
C GLY A 146 14.58 -2.97 -0.67
N PHE A 147 15.45 -2.17 -1.29
CA PHE A 147 15.52 -2.10 -2.74
C PHE A 147 16.68 -2.93 -3.29
N THR A 148 16.43 -3.59 -4.42
CA THR A 148 17.43 -4.23 -5.26
C THR A 148 17.37 -3.64 -6.66
N LEU A 149 18.45 -3.77 -7.43
CA LEU A 149 18.44 -3.36 -8.83
C LEU A 149 17.41 -4.19 -9.60
N GLN A 150 16.64 -3.50 -10.44
CA GLN A 150 15.76 -4.15 -11.38
C GLN A 150 16.63 -4.75 -12.49
N ALA A 151 16.64 -6.09 -12.56
CA ALA A 151 17.32 -6.84 -13.60
C ALA A 151 16.55 -6.80 -14.93
#